data_AF-A0A1I8BK50-F1
#
_entry.id   AF-A0A1I8BK50-F1
#
_cell.length_a   1.000
_cell.length_b   1.000
_cell.length_c   1.000
_cell.angle_alpha   90.00
_cell.angle_beta   90.00
_cell.angle_gamma   90.00
#
_symmetry.space_group_name_H-M   'P 1'
#
loop_
_entity.id
_entity.type
_entity.pdbx_description
1 polymer ?
#
loop_
_entity_poly.entity_id
_entity_poly.type
_entity_poly.pdbx_seq_one_letter_code
_entity_poly.pdbx_strand_id
1 'polypeptide(L)'
;MLINIIIFIQFILYFYKVDGNSKFVSNEIIEQGIFNCCNNKWSNCCRQRLNEDKHLICLGLKNELAIKMGICLEKYFYGNKSSIIERKVYNCCWQLSGEKCRQNCYNYLRAPTMPPEQKFTFTDECLQINNKTIKNEENNELE
;
A
#
# COMPACT_ATOMS: atom_id res chain seq x y z
N MET A 1 16.95 -6.78 -16.18
CA MET A 1 15.59 -7.08 -15.69
C MET A 1 14.95 -5.93 -14.89
N LEU A 2 15.71 -5.15 -14.09
CA LEU A 2 15.23 -3.97 -13.35
C LEU A 2 14.60 -2.85 -14.20
N ILE A 3 15.12 -2.60 -15.41
CA ILE A 3 14.64 -1.53 -16.31
C ILE A 3 13.16 -1.72 -16.67
N ASN A 4 12.72 -2.96 -16.91
CA ASN A 4 11.31 -3.24 -17.23
C ASN A 4 10.36 -3.01 -16.05
N ILE A 5 10.85 -3.13 -14.81
CA ILE A 5 10.04 -2.93 -13.59
C ILE A 5 9.86 -1.44 -13.33
N ILE A 6 10.92 -0.63 -13.51
CA ILE A 6 10.83 0.83 -13.40
C ILE A 6 9.85 1.37 -14.43
N ILE A 7 9.90 0.88 -15.67
CA ILE A 7 8.94 1.24 -16.72
C ILE A 7 7.53 0.83 -16.32
N PHE A 8 7.32 -0.37 -15.76
CA PHE A 8 5.98 -0.83 -15.34
C PHE A 8 5.40 -0.02 -14.18
N ILE A 9 6.22 0.32 -13.17
CA ILE A 9 5.82 1.18 -12.05
C ILE A 9 5.54 2.60 -12.56
N GLN A 10 6.39 3.16 -13.44
CA GLN A 10 6.13 4.45 -14.08
C GLN A 10 4.87 4.43 -14.96
N PHE A 11 4.58 3.33 -15.64
CA PHE A 11 3.36 3.17 -16.44
C PHE A 11 2.11 3.14 -15.55
N ILE A 12 2.17 2.40 -14.43
CA ILE A 12 1.11 2.42 -13.40
C ILE A 12 0.95 3.86 -12.88
N LEU A 13 2.02 4.49 -12.41
CA LEU A 13 1.99 5.88 -11.94
C LEU A 13 1.42 6.86 -12.98
N TYR A 14 1.74 6.69 -14.26
CA TYR A 14 1.24 7.52 -15.37
C TYR A 14 -0.27 7.34 -15.60
N PHE A 15 -0.80 6.11 -15.54
CA PHE A 15 -2.24 5.87 -15.56
C PHE A 15 -2.95 6.36 -14.30
N TYR A 16 -2.24 6.36 -13.18
CA TYR A 16 -2.68 6.93 -11.90
C TYR A 16 -2.27 8.40 -11.75
N LYS A 17 -2.16 9.15 -12.84
CA LYS A 17 -2.31 10.62 -12.80
C LYS A 17 -3.78 10.92 -12.46
N VAL A 18 -4.14 10.56 -11.23
CA VAL A 18 -5.44 10.69 -10.60
C VAL A 18 -5.61 12.16 -10.28
N ASP A 19 -6.76 12.71 -10.65
CA ASP A 19 -7.16 14.07 -10.29
C ASP A 19 -6.87 14.32 -8.81
N GLY A 20 -5.89 15.19 -8.54
CA GLY A 20 -5.27 15.39 -7.23
C GLY A 20 -6.20 16.01 -6.19
N ASN A 21 -7.19 15.25 -5.75
CA ASN A 21 -7.97 15.50 -4.55
C ASN A 21 -7.72 14.35 -3.57
N SER A 22 -6.53 14.32 -2.95
CA SER A 22 -6.26 13.45 -1.81
C SER A 22 -7.12 13.90 -0.63
N LYS A 23 -8.39 13.47 -0.59
CA LYS A 23 -9.26 13.71 0.56
C LYS A 23 -8.85 12.75 1.66
N PHE A 24 -8.42 13.31 2.78
CA PHE A 24 -8.33 12.57 4.03
C PHE A 24 -9.70 11.97 4.37
N VAL A 25 -9.70 10.69 4.76
CA VAL A 25 -10.91 9.99 5.18
C VAL A 25 -11.26 10.47 6.60
N SER A 26 -12.43 11.10 6.78
CA SER A 26 -12.85 11.54 8.11
C SER A 26 -13.23 10.35 8.99
N ASN A 27 -13.16 10.52 10.32
CA ASN A 27 -13.56 9.47 11.27
C ASN A 27 -15.00 8.99 11.04
N GLU A 28 -15.92 9.89 10.68
CA GLU A 28 -17.30 9.51 10.35
C GLU A 28 -17.37 8.56 9.15
N ILE A 29 -16.60 8.84 8.10
CA ILE A 29 -16.51 7.97 6.92
C ILE A 29 -15.84 6.63 7.29
N ILE A 30 -14.81 6.64 8.16
CA ILE A 30 -14.18 5.42 8.66
C ILE A 30 -15.22 4.54 9.36
N GLU A 31 -16.04 5.09 10.26
CA GLU A 31 -17.07 4.34 10.98
C GLU A 31 -18.11 3.72 10.05
N GLN A 32 -18.59 4.47 9.05
CA GLN A 32 -19.50 3.94 8.05
C GLN A 32 -18.83 2.86 7.18
N GLY A 33 -17.56 3.03 6.83
CA GLY A 33 -16.78 2.02 6.12
C GLY A 33 -16.62 0.73 6.94
N ILE A 34 -16.37 0.83 8.25
CA ILE A 34 -16.31 -0.31 9.15
C ILE A 34 -17.65 -1.04 9.17
N PHE A 35 -18.77 -0.31 9.29
CA PHE A 35 -20.10 -0.90 9.30
C PHE A 35 -20.41 -1.66 7.99
N ASN A 36 -20.02 -1.11 6.85
CA ASN A 36 -20.33 -1.68 5.54
C ASN A 36 -19.40 -2.82 5.11
N CYS A 37 -18.12 -2.75 5.48
CA CYS A 37 -17.09 -3.64 4.94
C CYS A 37 -16.46 -4.58 5.97
N CYS A 38 -16.50 -4.25 7.26
CA CYS A 38 -15.93 -5.11 8.29
C CYS A 38 -16.97 -6.07 8.85
N ASN A 39 -16.57 -7.33 9.01
CA ASN A 39 -17.36 -8.29 9.76
C ASN A 39 -17.48 -7.83 11.23
N ASN A 40 -18.65 -7.99 11.84
CA ASN A 40 -18.91 -7.60 13.24
C ASN A 40 -17.91 -8.17 14.24
N LYS A 41 -17.33 -9.35 13.98
CA LYS A 41 -16.27 -9.93 14.84
C LYS A 41 -14.97 -9.12 14.83
N TRP A 42 -14.70 -8.40 13.74
CA TRP A 42 -13.44 -7.72 13.48
C TRP A 42 -13.56 -6.19 13.46
N SER A 43 -14.73 -5.63 13.72
CA SER A 43 -15.00 -4.18 13.66
C SER A 43 -14.08 -3.37 14.58
N ASN A 44 -13.83 -3.82 15.81
CA ASN A 44 -12.88 -3.16 16.72
C ASN A 44 -11.45 -3.15 16.17
N CYS A 45 -11.00 -4.28 15.60
CA CYS A 45 -9.68 -4.34 15.01
C CYS A 45 -9.58 -3.48 13.73
N CYS A 46 -10.62 -3.48 12.89
CA CYS A 46 -10.70 -2.56 11.76
C CYS A 46 -10.53 -1.12 12.23
N ARG A 47 -11.32 -0.70 13.23
CA ARG A 47 -11.25 0.65 13.78
C ARG A 47 -9.84 1.05 14.18
N GLN A 48 -9.18 0.20 14.96
CA GLN A 48 -7.80 0.45 15.38
C GLN A 48 -6.86 0.58 14.17
N ARG A 49 -6.91 -0.38 13.23
CA ARG A 49 -5.98 -0.39 12.09
C ARG A 49 -6.20 0.77 11.12
N LEU A 50 -7.45 1.16 10.89
CA LEU A 50 -7.81 2.27 10.00
C LEU A 50 -7.40 3.62 10.60
N ASN A 51 -7.58 3.81 11.90
CA ASN A 51 -7.11 5.03 12.59
C ASN A 51 -5.58 5.15 12.65
N GLU A 52 -4.86 4.04 12.48
CA GLU A 52 -3.39 4.00 12.41
C GLU A 52 -2.84 4.03 10.97
N ASP A 53 -3.70 4.15 9.95
CA ASP A 53 -3.34 4.04 8.54
C ASP A 53 -2.58 2.74 8.17
N LYS A 54 -2.97 1.63 8.82
CA LYS A 54 -2.32 0.32 8.65
C LYS A 54 -3.19 -0.65 7.87
N HIS A 55 -2.51 -1.66 7.31
CA HIS A 55 -3.19 -2.83 6.76
C HIS A 55 -4.02 -3.58 7.83
N LEU A 56 -4.98 -4.38 7.39
CA LEU A 56 -5.81 -5.16 8.31
C LEU A 56 -5.10 -6.43 8.76
N ILE A 57 -4.37 -6.37 9.87
CA ILE A 57 -3.86 -7.55 10.58
C ILE A 57 -4.50 -7.63 11.96
N CYS A 58 -5.30 -8.68 12.18
CA CYS A 58 -5.98 -8.96 13.44
C CYS A 58 -5.66 -10.37 13.89
N LEU A 59 -5.52 -10.59 15.20
CA LEU A 59 -5.24 -11.91 15.75
C LEU A 59 -6.38 -12.89 15.40
N GLY A 60 -6.06 -13.97 14.69
CA GLY A 60 -7.05 -14.98 14.25
C GLY A 60 -7.85 -14.60 13.00
N LEU A 61 -7.59 -13.44 12.38
CA LEU A 61 -8.17 -13.08 11.09
C LEU A 61 -7.38 -13.75 9.96
N LYS A 62 -8.06 -14.56 9.16
CA LYS A 62 -7.48 -15.16 7.95
C LYS A 62 -7.08 -14.08 6.96
N ASN A 63 -5.89 -14.20 6.37
CA ASN A 63 -5.35 -13.20 5.43
C ASN A 63 -6.27 -12.95 4.22
N GLU A 64 -6.94 -13.98 3.70
CA GLU A 64 -7.88 -13.82 2.58
C GLU A 64 -9.07 -12.92 2.95
N LEU A 65 -9.60 -13.08 4.17
CA LEU A 65 -10.70 -12.23 4.65
C LEU A 65 -10.21 -10.79 4.89
N ALA A 66 -9.00 -10.62 5.43
CA ALA A 66 -8.37 -9.31 5.56
C ALA A 66 -8.20 -8.59 4.21
N ILE A 67 -7.82 -9.32 3.15
CA ILE A 67 -7.72 -8.76 1.78
C ILE A 67 -9.10 -8.35 1.29
N LYS A 68 -10.12 -9.19 1.41
CA LYS A 68 -11.49 -8.88 0.98
C LYS A 68 -12.04 -7.63 1.68
N MET A 69 -11.86 -7.54 3.00
CA MET A 69 -12.26 -6.37 3.79
C MET A 69 -11.48 -5.12 3.35
N GLY A 70 -10.17 -5.24 3.15
CA GLY A 70 -9.33 -4.12 2.69
C GLY A 70 -9.74 -3.60 1.31
N ILE A 71 -10.06 -4.48 0.36
CA ILE A 71 -10.57 -4.11 -0.97
C ILE A 71 -11.89 -3.35 -0.86
N CYS A 72 -12.83 -3.86 -0.04
CA CYS A 72 -14.11 -3.21 0.18
C CYS A 72 -13.92 -1.79 0.75
N LEU A 73 -13.09 -1.65 1.78
CA LEU A 73 -12.82 -0.36 2.43
C LEU A 73 -12.14 0.63 1.48
N GLU A 74 -11.15 0.20 0.71
CA GLU A 74 -10.48 1.08 -0.25
C GLU A 74 -11.45 1.59 -1.33
N LYS A 75 -12.31 0.70 -1.86
CA LYS A 75 -13.38 1.09 -2.80
C LYS A 75 -14.43 1.99 -2.16
N TYR A 76 -14.71 1.79 -0.87
CA TYR A 76 -15.64 2.65 -0.14
C TYR A 76 -15.09 4.07 0.03
N PHE A 77 -13.82 4.21 0.43
CA PHE A 77 -13.20 5.52 0.69
C PHE A 77 -12.86 6.31 -0.58
N TYR A 78 -12.38 5.62 -1.61
CA TYR A 78 -11.85 6.26 -2.84
C TYR A 78 -12.74 6.04 -4.07
N GLY A 79 -13.93 5.50 -3.85
CA GLY A 79 -14.92 5.19 -4.87
C GLY A 79 -14.71 3.84 -5.54
N ASN A 80 -15.72 3.39 -6.28
CA ASN A 80 -15.75 2.08 -6.97
C ASN A 80 -14.75 1.92 -8.13
N LYS A 81 -13.72 2.78 -8.23
CA LYS A 81 -12.60 2.56 -9.14
C LYS A 81 -11.76 1.37 -8.64
N SER A 82 -10.95 0.77 -9.51
CA SER A 82 -10.19 -0.45 -9.18
C SER A 82 -9.28 -0.24 -7.96
N SER A 83 -9.36 -1.15 -6.99
CA SER A 83 -8.56 -1.12 -5.75
C SER A 83 -7.09 -1.51 -6.03
N ILE A 84 -6.13 -0.82 -5.41
CA ILE A 84 -4.70 -1.20 -5.49
C ILE A 84 -4.48 -2.55 -4.80
N ILE A 85 -5.19 -2.79 -3.71
CA ILE A 85 -5.17 -4.07 -3.00
C ILE A 85 -5.69 -5.19 -3.91
N GLU A 86 -6.78 -4.95 -4.64
CA GLU A 86 -7.37 -5.89 -5.60
C GLU A 86 -6.42 -6.22 -6.76
N ARG A 87 -5.66 -5.24 -7.23
CA ARG A 87 -4.62 -5.42 -8.26
C ARG A 87 -3.38 -6.16 -7.76
N LYS A 88 -3.27 -6.43 -6.46
CA LYS A 88 -2.18 -7.16 -5.82
C LYS A 88 -0.79 -6.55 -6.08
N VAL A 89 -0.71 -5.23 -6.20
CA VAL A 89 0.57 -4.52 -6.46
C VAL A 89 1.58 -4.73 -5.31
N TYR A 90 1.09 -5.00 -4.09
CA TYR A 90 1.94 -5.37 -2.95
C TYR A 90 2.77 -6.64 -3.18
N ASN A 91 2.41 -7.48 -4.15
CA ASN A 91 3.24 -8.61 -4.57
C ASN A 91 4.53 -8.14 -5.27
N CYS A 92 4.70 -6.87 -5.64
CA CYS A 92 5.97 -6.37 -6.16
C CYS A 92 6.95 -6.03 -5.03
N CYS A 93 6.50 -5.92 -3.77
CA CYS A 93 7.35 -5.49 -2.67
C CYS A 93 8.53 -6.43 -2.39
N TRP A 94 8.47 -7.72 -2.78
CA TRP A 94 9.60 -8.64 -2.57
C TRP A 94 10.82 -8.31 -3.43
N GLN A 95 10.65 -7.53 -4.49
CA GLN A 95 11.73 -7.05 -5.36
C GLN A 95 12.57 -5.95 -4.70
N LEU A 96 12.08 -5.34 -3.61
CA LEU A 96 12.83 -4.32 -2.90
C LEU A 96 13.91 -4.97 -2.04
N SER A 97 15.14 -4.44 -2.10
CA SER A 97 16.20 -4.80 -1.17
C SER A 97 15.93 -4.19 0.22
N GLY A 98 16.32 -4.92 1.27
CA GLY A 98 16.13 -4.52 2.66
C GLY A 98 14.77 -4.96 3.22
N GLU A 99 14.81 -5.75 4.29
CA GLU A 99 13.61 -6.29 4.93
C GLU A 99 12.62 -5.20 5.35
N LYS A 100 13.13 -4.12 5.96
CA LYS A 100 12.32 -2.97 6.39
C LYS A 100 11.57 -2.34 5.22
N CYS A 101 12.20 -2.20 4.05
CA CYS A 101 11.55 -1.66 2.85
C CYS A 101 10.48 -2.60 2.32
N ARG A 102 10.74 -3.91 2.30
CA ARG A 102 9.74 -4.91 1.89
C ARG A 102 8.50 -4.87 2.78
N GLN A 103 8.70 -4.85 4.10
CA GLN A 103 7.61 -4.80 5.08
C GLN A 103 6.82 -3.49 4.95
N ASN A 104 7.49 -2.35 4.88
CA ASN A 104 6.80 -1.07 4.77
C ASN A 104 6.02 -0.94 3.45
N CYS A 105 6.63 -1.31 2.31
CA CYS A 105 5.93 -1.38 1.02
C CYS A 105 4.66 -2.23 1.13
N TYR A 106 4.78 -3.42 1.74
CA TYR A 106 3.66 -4.32 1.92
C TYR A 106 2.55 -3.72 2.80
N ASN A 107 2.93 -3.01 3.86
CA ASN A 107 1.99 -2.39 4.79
C ASN A 107 1.24 -1.22 4.14
N TYR A 108 1.95 -0.35 3.43
CA TYR A 108 1.40 0.86 2.79
C TYR A 108 0.47 0.49 1.64
N LEU A 109 0.90 -0.38 0.72
CA LEU A 109 0.07 -0.78 -0.41
C LEU A 109 -1.21 -1.52 0.04
N ARG A 110 -1.21 -2.12 1.24
CA ARG A 110 -2.36 -2.78 1.85
C ARG A 110 -3.15 -1.92 2.85
N ALA A 111 -2.75 -0.68 3.11
CA ALA A 111 -3.48 0.23 4.00
C ALA A 111 -4.76 0.74 3.32
N PRO A 112 -5.98 0.49 3.83
CA PRO A 112 -7.21 0.86 3.13
C PRO A 112 -7.48 2.36 3.15
N THR A 113 -7.10 3.05 4.22
CA THR A 113 -7.30 4.49 4.41
C THR A 113 -6.24 5.33 3.70
N MET A 114 -5.18 4.73 3.16
CA MET A 114 -4.15 5.49 2.46
C MET A 114 -4.58 5.79 1.02
N PRO A 115 -4.54 7.05 0.55
CA PRO A 115 -4.89 7.40 -0.81
C PRO A 115 -4.00 6.69 -1.85
N PRO A 116 -4.54 6.35 -3.04
CA PRO A 116 -3.77 5.72 -4.10
C PRO A 116 -2.46 6.42 -4.43
N GLU A 117 -2.44 7.76 -4.52
CA GLU A 117 -1.24 8.52 -4.83
C GLU A 117 -0.13 8.35 -3.77
N GLN A 118 -0.51 8.37 -2.49
CA GLN A 118 0.44 8.30 -1.37
C GLN A 118 1.05 6.91 -1.19
N LYS A 119 0.33 5.85 -1.59
CA LYS A 119 0.82 4.47 -1.51
C LYS A 119 2.09 4.25 -2.33
N PHE A 120 2.25 4.98 -3.43
CA PHE A 120 3.41 4.83 -4.32
C PHE A 120 4.58 5.72 -3.93
N THR A 121 4.34 6.91 -3.33
CA THR A 121 5.40 7.83 -2.92
C THR A 121 6.44 7.16 -2.01
N PHE A 122 5.99 6.28 -1.11
CA PHE A 122 6.87 5.53 -0.22
C PHE A 122 7.73 4.47 -0.95
N THR A 123 7.21 3.89 -2.03
CA THR A 123 7.95 2.88 -2.80
C THR A 123 9.15 3.50 -3.49
N ASP A 124 9.02 4.75 -3.95
CA ASP A 124 10.09 5.49 -4.62
C ASP A 124 11.25 5.84 -3.68
N GLU A 125 10.98 6.17 -2.42
CA GLU A 125 12.01 6.42 -1.40
C GLU A 125 12.89 5.19 -1.15
N CYS A 126 12.29 4.00 -1.06
CA CYS A 126 13.03 2.74 -0.89
C CYS A 126 13.88 2.38 -2.13
N LEU A 127 13.47 2.77 -3.33
CA LEU A 127 14.26 2.56 -4.55
C LEU A 127 15.48 3.50 -4.62
N GLN A 128 15.36 4.74 -4.12
CA GLN A 128 16.48 5.68 -4.08
C GLN A 128 17.59 5.25 -3.12
N ILE A 129 17.24 4.63 -1.97
CA ILE A 129 18.21 4.10 -1.02
C ILE A 129 19.03 2.97 -1.67
N ASN A 130 18.38 2.06 -2.40
CA ASN A 130 19.06 0.96 -3.09
C ASN A 130 20.02 1.45 -4.18
N ASN A 131 19.67 2.49 -4.93
CA ASN A 131 20.56 3.08 -5.92
C ASN A 131 21.78 3.78 -5.31
N LYS A 132 21.70 4.27 -4.06
CA LYS A 132 22.88 4.80 -3.34
C LYS A 132 23.79 3.67 -2.84
N THR A 133 23.22 2.56 -2.37
CA THR A 133 24.02 1.41 -1.89
C THR A 133 24.78 0.74 -3.02
N ILE A 134 24.14 0.52 -4.17
CA ILE A 134 24.79 -0.10 -5.36
C ILE A 134 25.95 0.78 -5.87
N LYS A 135 25.76 2.11 -5.94
CA LYS A 135 26.84 3.03 -6.35
C LYS A 135 28.01 3.07 -5.37
N ASN A 136 27.78 2.78 -4.09
CA ASN A 136 28.86 2.73 -3.10
C ASN A 136 29.60 1.38 -3.13
N GLU A 137 28.94 0.30 -3.52
CA GLU A 137 29.59 -1.00 -3.73
C GLU A 137 30.45 -1.01 -5.01
N GLU A 138 29.97 -0.42 -6.11
CA GLU A 138 30.76 -0.29 -7.35
C GLU A 138 32.01 0.59 -7.19
N ASN A 139 32.02 1.54 -6.26
CA ASN A 139 33.18 2.40 -5.99
C ASN A 139 34.20 1.77 -5.02
N ASN A 140 33.83 0.70 -4.30
CA ASN A 140 34.70 0.00 -3.35
C ASN A 140 35.36 -1.26 -3.93
N GLU A 141 35.01 -1.66 -5.16
CA GLU A 141 35.71 -2.73 -5.90
C GLU A 141 36.80 -2.19 -6.86
N LEU A 142 37.07 -0.88 -6.82
CA LEU A 142 38.06 -0.18 -7.66
C LEU A 142 39.25 0.42 -6.87
N GLU A 143 39.37 0.12 -5.57
CA GLU A 143 40.59 0.37 -4.76
C GLU A 143 41.35 -0.94 -4.50
#